data_AF-A0A432KHW8-F1
#
_entry.id   AF-A0A432KHW8-F1
#
_cell.length_a   1.000
_cell.length_b   1.000
_cell.length_c   1.000
_cell.angle_alpha   90.00
_cell.angle_beta   90.00
_cell.angle_gamma   90.00
#
_symmetry.space_group_name_H-M   'P 1'
#
loop_
_entity.id
_entity.type
_entity.pdbx_description
1 polymer ?
#
loop_
_entity_poly.entity_id
_entity_poly.type
_entity_poly.pdbx_seq_one_letter_code
_entity_poly.pdbx_strand_id
1 'polypeptide(L)'
;MFSKFYQYIRAFSLDVVAGAVISARWIGNYFNADIPSSAILALGLTVWLIYTIDHLLDARKIKSQDALFRHIFHYKNGPYIFGLIAIVSMVLIFLLQNLKPYLIGYGLALGFSVFCYLVFIHFIRKKVYWGKEWFIALVYAAGICLPTFAYIQNIPPILIYFWVQLFILASINLILFNMIEYKIDKKMGFN
;
A
#
# COMPACT_ATOMS: atom_id res chain seq x y z
N MET A 1 -26.03 -9.13 1.44
CA MET A 1 -24.98 -9.82 2.23
C MET A 1 -23.60 -9.65 1.61
N PHE A 2 -23.44 -9.87 0.29
CA PHE A 2 -22.18 -9.60 -0.45
C PHE A 2 -21.64 -8.17 -0.35
N SER A 3 -22.52 -7.16 -0.28
CA SER A 3 -22.10 -5.76 -0.16
C SER A 3 -21.38 -5.43 1.15
N LYS A 4 -21.80 -6.00 2.29
CA LYS A 4 -21.18 -5.76 3.60
C LYS A 4 -19.81 -6.43 3.70
N PHE A 5 -19.69 -7.69 3.25
CA PHE A 5 -18.42 -8.41 3.25
C PHE A 5 -17.35 -7.69 2.40
N TYR A 6 -17.73 -7.22 1.21
CA TYR A 6 -16.85 -6.45 0.33
C TYR A 6 -16.43 -5.09 0.96
N GLN A 7 -17.32 -4.44 1.71
CA GLN A 7 -16.97 -3.23 2.46
C GLN A 7 -15.88 -3.47 3.51
N TYR A 8 -15.87 -4.62 4.19
CA TYR A 8 -14.80 -4.97 5.13
C TYR A 8 -13.47 -5.27 4.41
N ILE A 9 -13.51 -6.01 3.28
CA ILE A 9 -12.31 -6.26 2.46
C ILE A 9 -11.62 -4.95 2.08
N ARG A 10 -12.40 -3.98 1.59
CA ARG A 10 -11.88 -2.65 1.22
C ARG A 10 -11.47 -1.82 2.43
N ALA A 11 -12.18 -1.93 3.55
CA ALA A 11 -11.81 -1.22 4.77
C ALA A 11 -10.42 -1.64 5.24
N PHE A 12 -10.13 -2.94 5.24
CA PHE A 12 -8.83 -3.50 5.61
C PHE A 12 -7.80 -3.54 4.47
N SER A 13 -8.11 -2.97 3.30
CA SER A 13 -7.25 -2.94 2.11
C SER A 13 -6.76 -4.33 1.66
N LEU A 14 -7.54 -5.39 1.91
CA LEU A 14 -7.14 -6.77 1.62
C LEU A 14 -7.06 -7.05 0.11
N ASP A 15 -7.85 -6.34 -0.68
CA ASP A 15 -7.80 -6.36 -2.15
C ASP A 15 -6.47 -5.82 -2.68
N VAL A 16 -5.99 -4.70 -2.13
CA VAL A 16 -4.69 -4.11 -2.49
C VAL A 16 -3.53 -5.03 -2.12
N VAL A 17 -3.60 -5.65 -0.93
CA VAL A 17 -2.60 -6.62 -0.45
C VAL A 17 -2.57 -7.86 -1.35
N ALA A 18 -3.73 -8.42 -1.68
CA ALA A 18 -3.83 -9.56 -2.57
C ALA A 18 -3.26 -9.23 -3.96
N GLY A 19 -3.58 -8.06 -4.51
CA GLY A 19 -3.03 -7.57 -5.77
C GLY A 19 -1.49 -7.49 -5.74
N ALA A 20 -0.91 -6.97 -4.66
CA ALA A 20 0.54 -6.87 -4.52
C ALA A 20 1.22 -8.25 -4.42
N VAL A 21 0.68 -9.14 -3.59
CA VAL A 21 1.21 -10.49 -3.36
C VAL A 21 1.13 -11.34 -4.63
N ILE A 22 -0.03 -11.34 -5.30
CA ILE A 22 -0.23 -12.10 -6.55
C ILE A 22 0.68 -11.57 -7.64
N SER A 23 0.77 -10.24 -7.80
CA SER A 23 1.64 -9.62 -8.81
C SER A 23 3.10 -9.95 -8.55
N ALA A 24 3.59 -9.79 -7.32
CA ALA A 24 4.98 -10.08 -6.99
C ALA A 24 5.33 -11.55 -7.21
N ARG A 25 4.42 -12.48 -6.84
CA ARG A 25 4.60 -13.91 -7.12
C ARG A 25 4.61 -14.22 -8.60
N TRP A 26 3.68 -13.64 -9.36
CA TRP A 26 3.59 -13.86 -10.80
C TRP A 26 4.85 -13.36 -11.53
N ILE A 27 5.30 -12.14 -11.23
CA ILE A 27 6.52 -11.57 -11.82
C ILE A 27 7.73 -12.44 -11.46
N GLY A 28 7.86 -12.84 -10.19
CA GLY A 28 8.95 -13.71 -9.74
C GLY A 28 9.01 -15.02 -10.52
N ASN A 29 7.86 -15.69 -10.65
CA ASN A 29 7.76 -16.95 -11.39
C ASN A 29 8.09 -16.75 -12.89
N TYR A 30 7.57 -15.69 -13.52
CA TYR A 30 7.85 -15.39 -14.93
C TYR A 30 9.34 -15.19 -15.21
N PHE A 31 10.04 -14.54 -14.29
CA PHE A 31 11.47 -14.28 -14.40
C PHE A 31 12.37 -15.36 -13.78
N ASN A 32 11.80 -16.48 -13.34
CA ASN A 32 12.50 -17.55 -12.63
C ASN A 32 13.32 -17.05 -11.42
N ALA A 33 12.83 -16.02 -10.74
CA ALA A 33 13.39 -15.55 -9.49
C ALA A 33 12.89 -16.45 -8.35
N ASP A 34 13.81 -17.13 -7.65
CA ASP A 34 13.48 -17.98 -6.52
C ASP A 34 13.19 -17.14 -5.27
N ILE A 35 12.01 -16.52 -5.25
CA ILE A 35 11.59 -15.64 -4.16
C ILE A 35 11.04 -16.53 -3.02
N PRO A 36 11.59 -16.46 -1.80
CA PRO A 36 11.05 -17.23 -0.68
C PRO A 36 9.68 -16.68 -0.26
N SER A 37 8.81 -17.56 0.25
CA SER A 37 7.48 -17.16 0.72
C SER A 37 7.54 -16.14 1.85
N SER A 38 8.62 -16.11 2.63
CA SER A 38 8.89 -15.08 3.64
C SER A 38 8.96 -13.66 3.03
N ALA A 39 9.58 -13.49 1.86
CA ALA A 39 9.69 -12.21 1.18
C ALA A 39 8.34 -11.72 0.64
N ILE A 40 7.54 -12.63 0.10
CA ILE A 40 6.19 -12.33 -0.38
C ILE A 40 5.25 -11.99 0.77
N LEU A 41 5.33 -12.75 1.86
CA LEU A 41 4.55 -12.46 3.07
C LEU A 41 4.96 -11.10 3.67
N ALA A 42 6.26 -10.81 3.73
CA ALA A 42 6.76 -9.53 4.18
C ALA A 42 6.21 -8.38 3.32
N LEU A 43 6.25 -8.50 1.99
CA LEU A 43 5.64 -7.51 1.09
C LEU A 43 4.16 -7.29 1.42
N GLY A 44 3.37 -8.37 1.54
CA GLY A 44 1.94 -8.28 1.83
C GLY A 44 1.65 -7.59 3.15
N LEU A 45 2.37 -7.95 4.22
CA LEU A 45 2.24 -7.34 5.54
C LEU A 45 2.68 -5.87 5.55
N THR A 46 3.74 -5.52 4.83
CA THR A 46 4.20 -4.13 4.69
C THR A 46 3.17 -3.27 3.95
N VAL A 47 2.62 -3.75 2.83
CA VAL A 47 1.55 -3.05 2.10
C VAL A 47 0.33 -2.86 3.01
N TRP A 48 -0.07 -3.90 3.73
CA TRP A 48 -1.19 -3.82 4.67
C TRP A 48 -0.96 -2.79 5.78
N LEU A 49 0.22 -2.77 6.39
CA LEU A 49 0.58 -1.80 7.43
C LEU A 49 0.50 -0.36 6.92
N ILE A 50 1.11 -0.08 5.76
CA ILE A 50 1.14 1.26 5.16
C ILE A 50 -0.28 1.77 4.96
N TYR A 51 -1.14 0.98 4.31
CA TYR A 51 -2.53 1.37 4.04
C TYR A 51 -3.37 1.50 5.32
N THR A 52 -3.16 0.62 6.30
CA THR A 52 -3.92 0.67 7.56
C THR A 52 -3.55 1.91 8.37
N ILE A 53 -2.27 2.28 8.41
CA ILE A 53 -1.80 3.51 9.05
C ILE A 53 -2.37 4.74 8.33
N ASP A 54 -2.31 4.78 7.00
CA ASP A 54 -2.89 5.86 6.20
C ASP A 54 -4.39 6.04 6.49
N HIS A 55 -5.16 4.95 6.47
CA HIS A 55 -6.59 4.96 6.83
C HIS A 55 -6.86 5.42 8.27
N LEU A 56 -6.03 5.03 9.25
CA LEU A 56 -6.14 5.52 10.62
C LEU A 56 -5.87 7.02 10.73
N LEU A 57 -4.87 7.54 10.02
CA LEU A 57 -4.53 8.95 10.02
C LEU A 57 -5.63 9.79 9.36
N ASP A 58 -6.22 9.31 8.27
CA ASP A 58 -7.35 9.97 7.61
C ASP A 58 -8.64 9.89 8.41
N ALA A 59 -8.89 8.77 9.10
CA ALA A 59 -10.07 8.63 9.97
C ALA A 59 -10.11 9.64 11.12
N ARG A 60 -8.95 10.16 11.57
CA ARG A 60 -8.87 11.21 12.60
C ARG A 60 -9.36 12.59 12.13
N LYS A 61 -9.46 12.81 10.82
CA LYS A 61 -9.86 14.11 10.23
C LYS A 61 -11.36 14.22 9.94
N ILE A 62 -12.15 13.19 10.22
CA ILE A 62 -13.58 13.16 9.91
C ILE A 62 -14.33 14.20 10.74
N LYS A 63 -15.09 15.06 10.07
CA LYS A 63 -16.01 16.04 10.69
C LYS A 63 -17.49 15.71 10.47
N SER A 64 -17.82 14.74 9.61
CA SER A 64 -19.19 14.45 9.18
C SER A 64 -19.59 13.00 9.46
N GLN A 65 -20.85 12.85 9.84
CA GLN A 65 -21.58 11.59 9.99
C GLN A 65 -21.80 10.81 8.68
N ASP A 66 -21.55 11.44 7.51
CA ASP A 66 -21.72 10.86 6.17
C ASP A 66 -20.43 10.25 5.58
N ALA A 67 -19.37 10.09 6.38
CA ALA A 67 -18.09 9.55 5.91
C ALA A 67 -18.20 8.10 5.40
N LEU A 68 -17.41 7.74 4.38
CA LEU A 68 -17.34 6.36 3.86
C LEU A 68 -17.14 5.34 5.00
N PHE A 69 -17.79 4.17 4.89
CA PHE A 69 -17.75 3.08 5.87
C PHE A 69 -16.33 2.77 6.40
N ARG A 70 -15.32 2.78 5.51
CA ARG A 70 -13.91 2.54 5.87
C ARG A 70 -13.40 3.53 6.93
N HIS A 71 -13.77 4.80 6.83
CA HIS A 71 -13.32 5.86 7.73
C HIS A 71 -14.02 5.75 9.09
N ILE A 72 -15.32 5.46 9.11
CA ILE A 72 -16.08 5.21 10.35
C ILE A 72 -15.55 3.98 11.08
N PHE A 73 -15.22 2.92 10.35
CA PHE A 73 -14.68 1.69 10.93
C PHE A 73 -13.33 1.93 11.63
N HIS A 74 -12.42 2.65 10.99
CA HIS A 74 -11.10 2.97 11.56
C HIS A 74 -11.18 3.94 12.73
N TYR A 75 -12.11 4.91 12.69
CA TYR A 75 -12.36 5.81 13.81
C TYR A 75 -12.88 5.07 15.05
N LYS A 76 -13.87 4.18 14.87
CA LYS A 76 -14.49 3.45 15.99
C LYS A 76 -13.61 2.34 16.58
N ASN A 77 -12.81 1.67 15.75
CA ASN A 77 -12.02 0.50 16.16
C ASN A 77 -10.52 0.79 16.31
N GLY A 78 -10.12 2.06 16.34
CA GLY A 78 -8.72 2.50 16.38
C GLY A 78 -7.82 1.74 17.36
N PRO A 79 -8.21 1.55 18.64
CA PRO A 79 -7.39 0.80 19.60
C PRO A 79 -7.13 -0.66 19.20
N TYR A 80 -8.15 -1.36 18.70
CA TYR A 80 -8.01 -2.75 18.24
C TYR A 80 -7.13 -2.85 16.99
N ILE A 81 -7.29 -1.91 16.06
CA ILE A 81 -6.47 -1.83 14.85
C ILE A 81 -5.00 -1.54 15.22
N PHE A 82 -4.76 -0.71 16.23
CA PHE A 82 -3.41 -0.46 16.74
C PHE A 82 -2.77 -1.72 17.34
N GLY A 83 -3.54 -2.51 18.10
CA GLY A 83 -3.09 -3.82 18.57
C GLY A 83 -2.72 -4.77 17.41
N LEU A 84 -3.52 -4.77 16.34
CA LEU A 84 -3.24 -5.56 15.14
C LEU A 84 -1.98 -5.08 14.40
N ILE A 85 -1.76 -3.76 14.29
CA ILE A 85 -0.52 -3.18 13.75
C ILE A 85 0.70 -3.65 14.54
N ALA A 86 0.63 -3.65 15.87
CA ALA A 86 1.73 -4.13 16.70
C ALA A 86 2.05 -5.60 16.43
N ILE A 87 1.03 -6.46 16.36
CA ILE A 87 1.19 -7.89 16.04
C ILE A 87 1.83 -8.08 14.66
N VAL A 88 1.30 -7.42 13.64
CA VAL A 88 1.85 -7.51 12.27
C VAL A 88 3.29 -6.99 12.20
N SER A 89 3.61 -5.94 12.95
CA SER A 89 4.98 -5.41 13.02
C SER A 89 5.94 -6.41 13.66
N MET A 90 5.52 -7.11 14.72
CA MET A 90 6.31 -8.19 15.34
C MET A 90 6.57 -9.35 14.37
N VAL A 91 5.54 -9.76 13.61
CA VAL A 91 5.68 -10.79 12.57
C VAL A 91 6.65 -10.34 11.49
N LEU A 92 6.56 -9.08 11.03
CA LEU A 92 7.50 -8.54 10.05
C LEU A 92 8.95 -8.55 10.55
N ILE A 93 9.20 -8.11 11.78
CA ILE A 93 10.53 -8.15 12.41
C ILE A 93 11.06 -9.58 12.44
N PHE A 94 10.21 -10.55 12.82
CA PHE A 94 10.58 -11.96 12.80
C PHE A 94 10.89 -12.46 11.37
N LEU A 95 10.17 -12.00 10.35
CA LEU A 95 10.45 -12.40 8.96
C LEU A 95 11.78 -11.86 8.43
N LEU A 96 12.27 -10.72 8.93
CA LEU A 96 13.52 -10.09 8.46
C LEU A 96 14.72 -11.03 8.52
N GLN A 97 14.78 -11.94 9.51
CA GLN A 97 15.88 -12.90 9.65
C GLN A 97 16.01 -13.86 8.45
N ASN A 98 14.94 -14.04 7.67
CA ASN A 98 14.89 -14.95 6.52
C ASN A 98 15.03 -14.20 5.18
N LEU A 99 15.33 -12.90 5.20
CA LEU A 99 15.42 -12.07 4.00
C LEU A 99 16.86 -11.69 3.70
N LYS A 100 17.17 -11.53 2.42
CA LYS A 100 18.49 -11.06 1.98
C LYS A 100 18.73 -9.61 2.44
N PRO A 101 19.94 -9.25 2.92
CA PRO A 101 20.21 -7.93 3.48
C PRO A 101 19.89 -6.76 2.55
N TYR A 102 20.14 -6.89 1.24
CA TYR A 102 19.82 -5.84 0.28
C TYR A 102 18.30 -5.67 0.07
N LEU A 103 17.50 -6.74 0.14
CA LEU A 103 16.05 -6.64 0.11
C LEU A 103 15.56 -5.84 1.33
N ILE A 104 16.14 -6.10 2.51
CA ILE A 104 15.85 -5.35 3.73
C ILE A 104 16.25 -3.88 3.54
N GLY A 105 17.45 -3.60 3.04
CA GLY A 105 17.95 -2.24 2.83
C GLY A 105 17.07 -1.41 1.89
N TYR A 106 16.74 -1.94 0.71
CA TYR A 106 15.84 -1.26 -0.23
C TYR A 106 14.40 -1.18 0.29
N GLY A 107 13.93 -2.21 1.01
CA GLY A 107 12.62 -2.20 1.65
C GLY A 107 12.50 -1.12 2.73
N LEU A 108 13.52 -0.96 3.56
CA LEU A 108 13.61 0.11 4.56
C LEU A 108 13.71 1.48 3.91
N ALA A 109 14.46 1.63 2.82
CA ALA A 109 14.53 2.90 2.08
C ALA A 109 13.16 3.29 1.50
N LEU A 110 12.43 2.34 0.90
CA LEU A 110 11.06 2.56 0.44
C LEU A 110 10.13 2.89 1.60
N GLY A 111 10.16 2.12 2.69
CA GLY A 111 9.34 2.37 3.87
C GLY A 111 9.61 3.74 4.51
N PHE A 112 10.88 4.14 4.57
CA PHE A 112 11.28 5.47 5.03
C PHE A 112 10.75 6.57 4.11
N SER A 113 10.82 6.39 2.78
CA SER A 113 10.24 7.34 1.83
C SER A 113 8.73 7.54 2.05
N VAL A 114 8.00 6.45 2.32
CA VAL A 114 6.57 6.48 2.65
C VAL A 114 6.33 7.21 3.97
N PHE A 115 7.14 6.92 5.00
CA PHE A 115 7.04 7.60 6.29
C PHE A 115 7.24 9.11 6.14
N CYS A 116 8.32 9.55 5.47
CA CYS A 116 8.56 10.97 5.19
C CYS A 116 7.40 11.61 4.44
N TYR A 117 6.85 10.91 3.46
CA TYR A 117 5.71 11.38 2.68
C TYR A 117 4.44 11.51 3.54
N LEU A 118 4.11 10.52 4.37
CA LEU A 118 2.97 10.56 5.29
C LEU A 118 3.10 11.72 6.28
N VAL A 119 4.30 11.90 6.85
CA VAL A 119 4.59 13.03 7.76
C VAL A 119 4.40 14.36 7.04
N PHE A 120 4.92 14.49 5.83
CA PHE A 120 4.81 15.72 5.04
C PHE A 120 3.36 16.10 4.73
N ILE A 121 2.56 15.15 4.26
CA ILE A 121 1.14 15.39 3.92
C ILE A 121 0.28 15.64 5.15
N HIS A 122 0.50 14.89 6.24
CA HIS A 122 -0.37 14.96 7.42
C HIS A 122 -0.02 16.12 8.35
N PHE A 123 1.25 16.46 8.50
CA PHE A 123 1.72 17.41 9.51
C PHE A 123 2.25 18.73 8.94
N ILE A 124 2.81 18.73 7.72
CA ILE A 124 3.50 19.92 7.18
C ILE A 124 2.61 20.69 6.19
N ARG A 125 1.95 20.02 5.23
CA ARG A 125 1.30 20.70 4.11
C ARG A 125 -0.11 20.15 3.80
N LYS A 126 -1.15 20.91 4.19
CA LYS A 126 -2.57 20.53 4.01
C LYS A 126 -3.14 20.60 2.58
N LYS A 127 -2.40 21.09 1.57
CA LYS A 127 -2.95 21.44 0.23
C LYS A 127 -2.14 20.95 -0.99
N VAL A 128 -1.27 19.94 -0.85
CA VAL A 128 -0.63 19.34 -2.03
C VAL A 128 -1.55 18.24 -2.56
N TYR A 129 -2.44 18.61 -3.49
CA TYR A 129 -3.40 17.69 -4.09
C TYR A 129 -2.84 16.94 -5.31
N TRP A 130 -1.80 17.47 -5.95
CA TRP A 130 -1.30 16.98 -7.24
C TRP A 130 0.10 16.40 -7.03
N GLY A 131 0.20 15.08 -6.90
CA GLY A 131 1.48 14.38 -6.73
C GLY A 131 1.42 13.18 -5.80
N LYS A 132 0.40 13.12 -4.93
CA LYS A 132 0.22 11.99 -4.01
C LYS A 132 0.04 10.67 -4.74
N GLU A 133 -0.78 10.68 -5.79
CA GLU A 133 -1.16 9.49 -6.55
C GLU A 133 0.06 8.89 -7.26
N TRP A 134 0.88 9.75 -7.87
CA TRP A 134 2.11 9.36 -8.53
C TRP A 134 3.12 8.77 -7.55
N PHE A 135 3.28 9.38 -6.37
CA PHE A 135 4.17 8.84 -5.35
C PHE A 135 3.70 7.47 -4.84
N ILE A 136 2.40 7.34 -4.54
CA ILE A 136 1.81 6.07 -4.08
C ILE A 136 1.96 4.99 -5.16
N ALA A 137 1.68 5.31 -6.43
CA ALA A 137 1.86 4.39 -7.55
C ALA A 137 3.32 3.95 -7.70
N LEU A 138 4.27 4.88 -7.56
CA LEU A 138 5.70 4.61 -7.68
C LEU A 138 6.16 3.64 -6.59
N VAL A 139 5.83 3.92 -5.33
CA VAL A 139 6.16 3.05 -4.19
C VAL A 139 5.50 1.68 -4.35
N TYR A 140 4.25 1.63 -4.79
CA TYR A 140 3.52 0.38 -4.97
C TYR A 140 4.15 -0.50 -6.05
N ALA A 141 4.43 0.07 -7.23
CA ALA A 141 5.10 -0.65 -8.31
C ALA A 141 6.52 -1.10 -7.93
N ALA A 142 7.28 -0.22 -7.26
CA ALA A 142 8.61 -0.55 -6.74
C ALA A 142 8.55 -1.69 -5.73
N GLY A 143 7.63 -1.64 -4.75
CA GLY A 143 7.44 -2.67 -3.75
C GLY A 143 7.10 -4.04 -4.36
N ILE A 144 6.22 -4.08 -5.36
CA ILE A 144 5.84 -5.32 -6.06
C ILE A 144 7.04 -5.96 -6.77
N CYS A 145 7.87 -5.17 -7.46
CA CYS A 145 8.99 -5.70 -8.24
C CYS A 145 10.23 -5.97 -7.38
N LEU A 146 10.34 -5.36 -6.20
CA LEU A 146 11.53 -5.43 -5.37
C LEU A 146 11.95 -6.87 -5.00
N PRO A 147 11.05 -7.79 -4.61
CA PRO A 147 11.42 -9.19 -4.40
C PRO A 147 12.01 -9.85 -5.64
N THR A 148 11.49 -9.58 -6.84
CA THR A 148 12.05 -10.14 -8.08
C THR A 148 13.44 -9.59 -8.36
N PHE A 149 13.62 -8.27 -8.30
CA PHE A 149 14.95 -7.65 -8.42
C PHE A 149 15.92 -8.23 -7.39
N ALA A 150 15.41 -8.55 -6.21
CA ALA A 150 16.23 -9.10 -5.17
C ALA A 150 16.64 -10.57 -5.41
N TYR A 151 15.85 -11.39 -6.09
CA TYR A 151 16.15 -12.84 -6.19
C TYR A 151 16.55 -13.30 -7.59
N ILE A 152 16.63 -12.39 -8.56
CA ILE A 152 17.15 -12.68 -9.89
C ILE A 152 18.67 -12.46 -9.99
N GLN A 153 19.35 -13.24 -10.82
CA GLN A 153 20.80 -13.10 -11.04
C GLN A 153 21.14 -11.94 -11.99
N ASN A 154 20.39 -11.82 -13.10
CA ASN A 154 20.58 -10.79 -14.11
C ASN A 154 19.26 -10.06 -14.31
N ILE A 155 19.27 -8.74 -14.32
CA ILE A 155 18.06 -7.92 -14.53
C ILE A 155 17.84 -7.77 -16.04
N PRO A 156 16.83 -8.44 -16.63
CA PRO A 156 16.56 -8.25 -18.04
C PRO A 156 15.86 -6.89 -18.26
N PRO A 157 16.09 -6.19 -19.39
CA PRO A 157 15.42 -4.94 -19.70
C PRO A 157 13.89 -5.06 -19.66
N ILE A 158 13.34 -6.24 -19.99
CA ILE A 158 11.90 -6.50 -19.95
C ILE A 158 11.30 -6.35 -18.55
N LEU A 159 12.04 -6.63 -17.47
CA LEU A 159 11.57 -6.41 -16.10
C LEU A 159 11.36 -4.92 -15.80
N ILE A 160 12.20 -4.06 -16.37
CA ILE A 160 12.04 -2.59 -16.25
C ILE A 160 10.77 -2.15 -16.99
N TYR A 161 10.50 -2.69 -18.19
CA TYR A 161 9.24 -2.40 -18.89
C TYR A 161 8.01 -2.86 -18.10
N PHE A 162 8.05 -4.04 -17.47
CA PHE A 162 6.97 -4.50 -16.57
C PHE A 162 6.76 -3.55 -15.40
N TRP A 163 7.85 -3.09 -14.76
CA TRP A 163 7.76 -2.14 -13.66
C TRP A 163 7.13 -0.81 -14.10
N VAL A 164 7.55 -0.26 -15.26
CA VAL A 164 6.97 0.96 -15.83
C VAL A 164 5.49 0.78 -16.15
N GLN A 165 5.09 -0.36 -16.75
CA GLN A 165 3.68 -0.65 -17.03
C GLN A 165 2.85 -0.73 -15.75
N LEU A 166 3.34 -1.41 -14.71
CA LEU A 166 2.68 -1.47 -13.40
C LEU A 166 2.53 -0.09 -12.76
N PHE A 167 3.58 0.73 -12.84
CA PHE A 167 3.54 2.11 -12.36
C PHE A 167 2.47 2.94 -13.07
N ILE A 168 2.40 2.86 -14.40
CA ILE A 168 1.41 3.60 -15.20
C ILE A 168 -0.01 3.12 -14.86
N LEU A 169 -0.24 1.80 -14.79
CA LEU A 169 -1.53 1.23 -14.44
C LEU A 169 -1.98 1.65 -13.03
N ALA A 170 -1.08 1.57 -12.04
CA ALA A 170 -1.37 2.01 -10.68
C ALA A 170 -1.67 3.51 -10.63
N SER A 171 -0.95 4.33 -11.40
CA SER A 171 -1.18 5.77 -11.49
C SER A 171 -2.56 6.09 -12.08
N ILE A 172 -2.93 5.45 -13.20
CA ILE A 172 -4.25 5.61 -13.82
C ILE A 172 -5.35 5.21 -12.85
N ASN A 173 -5.20 4.07 -12.16
CA ASN A 173 -6.17 3.59 -11.19
C ASN A 173 -6.38 4.59 -10.04
N LEU A 174 -5.29 5.11 -9.46
CA LEU A 174 -5.36 6.07 -8.35
C LEU A 174 -5.96 7.41 -8.79
N ILE A 175 -5.59 7.92 -9.98
CA ILE A 175 -6.17 9.14 -10.53
C ILE A 175 -7.68 8.96 -10.76
N LEU A 176 -8.09 7.83 -11.33
CA LEU A 176 -9.50 7.53 -11.58
C LEU A 176 -10.30 7.45 -10.28
N PHE A 177 -9.76 6.78 -9.25
CA PHE A 177 -10.38 6.76 -7.92
C PHE A 177 -10.52 8.16 -7.33
N ASN A 178 -9.46 8.98 -7.37
CA ASN A 178 -9.49 10.35 -6.86
C ASN A 178 -10.53 11.20 -7.62
N MET A 179 -10.63 11.06 -8.94
CA MET A 179 -11.65 11.76 -9.73
C MET A 179 -13.09 11.36 -9.39
N ILE A 180 -13.32 10.08 -9.08
CA ILE A 180 -14.64 9.57 -8.66
C ILE A 180 -14.96 10.10 -7.26
N GLU A 181 -14.04 9.99 -6.30
CA GLU A 181 -14.21 10.48 -4.94
C GLU A 181 -14.44 12.00 -4.93
N TYR A 182 -13.66 12.78 -5.68
CA TYR A 182 -13.87 14.23 -5.81
C TYR A 182 -15.27 14.59 -6.31
N LYS A 183 -15.83 13.84 -7.28
CA LYS A 183 -17.20 14.06 -7.76
C LYS A 183 -18.25 13.75 -6.69
N ILE A 184 -17.99 12.79 -5.82
CA ILE A 184 -18.89 12.40 -4.73
C ILE A 184 -18.80 13.44 -3.61
N ASP A 185 -17.61 13.81 -3.19
CA ASP A 185 -17.37 14.80 -2.12
C ASP A 185 -17.95 16.17 -2.49
N LYS A 186 -17.77 16.61 -3.75
CA LYS A 186 -18.38 17.85 -4.27
C LYS A 186 -19.92 17.78 -4.28
N LYS A 187 -20.51 16.62 -4.57
CA LYS A 187 -21.97 16.42 -4.49
C LYS A 187 -22.49 16.43 -3.05
N MET A 188 -21.66 16.04 -2.08
CA MET A 188 -21.99 16.02 -0.65
C MET A 188 -21.61 17.30 0.09
N GLY A 189 -21.10 18.33 -0.60
CA GLY A 189 -20.79 19.64 -0.01
C GLY A 189 -19.46 19.72 0.74
N PHE A 190 -18.53 18.76 0.53
CA PHE A 190 -17.19 18.80 1.09
C PHE A 190 -16.21 19.44 0.08
N ASN A 191 -15.41 20.40 0.56
CA ASN A 191 -14.33 21.10 -0.17
C ASN A 191 -12.96 20.57 0.23
#